data_AF-A0A973CUF7-F1
#
_entry.id   AF-A0A973CUF7-F1
#
_cell.length_a   1.000
_cell.length_b   1.000
_cell.length_c   1.000
_cell.angle_alpha   90.00
_cell.angle_beta   90.00
_cell.angle_gamma   90.00
#
_symmetry.space_group_name_H-M   'P 1'
#
loop_
_entity.id
_entity.type
_entity.pdbx_description
1 polymer ?
#
loop_
_entity_poly.entity_id
_entity_poly.type
_entity_poly.pdbx_seq_one_letter_code
_entity_poly.pdbx_strand_id
1 'polypeptide(L)' 'ARAQGVGAAITSAFMLNPEPVLEVIGVPKDEGWVFAACVTMGYPTGRWGVAPRRPAHEVSYRNRWGEPVGFEIPQPLFPG' A
#
# COMPACT_ATOMS: atom_id res chain seq x y z
N ALA A 1 -10.70 -0.92 8.13
CA ALA A 1 -11.20 0.19 7.28
C ALA A 1 -12.17 -0.31 6.19
N ARG A 2 -11.71 -0.93 5.11
CA ARG A 2 -12.58 -1.27 3.94
C ARG A 2 -13.80 -2.14 4.26
N ALA A 3 -13.65 -3.18 5.08
CA ALA A 3 -14.76 -4.03 5.52
C ALA A 3 -15.85 -3.27 6.32
N GLN A 4 -15.54 -2.06 6.80
CA GLN A 4 -16.42 -1.17 7.55
C GLN A 4 -16.88 0.02 6.69
N GLY A 5 -16.75 -0.05 5.36
CA GLY A 5 -17.15 1.04 4.45
C GLY A 5 -16.20 2.25 4.42
N VAL A 6 -15.04 2.19 5.10
CA VAL A 6 -14.05 3.28 5.12
C VAL A 6 -13.02 3.09 4.01
N GLY A 7 -12.88 4.09 3.15
CA GLY A 7 -11.84 4.20 2.14
C GLY A 7 -10.50 4.60 2.77
N ALA A 8 -9.40 4.17 2.16
CA ALA A 8 -8.06 4.50 2.65
C ALA A 8 -7.05 4.65 1.51
N ALA A 9 -6.11 5.59 1.65
CA ALA A 9 -4.99 5.79 0.74
C ALA A 9 -3.68 5.91 1.53
N ILE A 10 -2.68 5.12 1.14
CA ILE A 10 -1.33 5.23 1.70
C ILE A 10 -0.55 6.29 0.93
N THR A 11 0.21 7.13 1.66
CA THR A 11 1.14 8.09 1.08
C THR A 11 2.47 8.08 1.82
N SER A 12 3.55 8.15 1.05
CA SER A 12 4.92 8.36 1.51
C SER A 12 5.38 9.81 1.39
N ALA A 13 4.54 10.73 0.92
CA ALA A 13 4.93 12.11 0.64
C ALA A 13 5.57 12.82 1.84
N PHE A 14 5.12 12.53 3.06
CA PHE A 14 5.68 13.08 4.29
C PHE A 14 7.10 12.60 4.61
N MET A 15 7.57 11.50 4.02
CA MET A 15 8.96 11.07 4.15
C MET A 15 9.94 12.05 3.50
N LEU A 16 9.47 12.89 2.56
CA LEU A 16 10.32 13.91 1.94
C LEU A 16 10.75 14.99 2.94
N ASN A 17 9.95 15.21 3.99
CA ASN A 17 10.25 16.11 5.08
C ASN A 17 9.52 15.63 6.36
N PRO A 18 10.07 14.63 7.07
CA PRO A 18 9.37 13.97 8.17
C PRO A 18 9.38 14.78 9.47
N GLU A 19 10.36 15.67 9.66
CA GLU A 19 10.55 16.44 10.90
C GLU A 19 9.29 17.22 11.33
N PRO A 20 8.64 18.04 10.47
CA PRO A 20 7.41 18.72 10.85
C PRO A 20 6.27 17.78 11.22
N VAL A 21 6.22 16.59 10.62
CA VAL A 21 5.17 15.60 10.90
C VAL A 21 5.39 14.97 12.27
N LEU A 22 6.63 14.58 12.58
CA LEU A 22 7.01 14.04 13.89
C LEU A 22 6.77 15.05 15.01
N GLU A 23 7.09 16.33 14.76
CA GLU A 23 6.84 17.42 15.71
C GLU A 23 5.34 17.62 15.96
N VAL A 24 4.51 17.70 14.91
CA VAL A 24 3.06 17.92 15.03
C VAL A 24 2.36 16.81 15.82
N ILE A 25 2.81 15.56 15.70
CA ILE A 25 2.22 14.43 16.44
C ILE A 25 2.93 14.15 17.77
N GLY A 26 3.92 14.96 18.16
CA GLY A 26 4.60 14.89 19.44
C GLY A 26 5.47 13.65 19.64
N VAL A 27 6.13 13.17 18.58
CA VAL A 27 7.05 12.03 18.70
C VAL A 27 8.25 12.41 19.59
N PRO A 28 8.65 11.58 20.55
CA PRO A 28 9.86 11.81 21.33
C PRO A 28 11.11 11.91 20.46
N LYS A 29 11.91 12.96 20.70
CA LYS A 29 13.21 13.14 20.07
C LYS A 29 14.21 12.15 20.64
N ASP A 30 15.19 11.76 19.83
CA ASP A 30 16.35 10.95 20.22
C ASP A 30 16.04 9.49 20.67
N GLU A 31 14.81 9.02 20.47
CA GLU A 31 14.41 7.62 20.74
C GLU A 31 14.39 6.71 19.50
N GLY A 32 14.87 7.22 18.35
CA GLY A 32 15.01 6.43 17.12
C GLY A 32 13.70 6.17 16.36
N TRP A 33 12.65 6.94 16.62
CA TRP A 33 11.38 6.86 15.90
C TRP A 33 11.52 7.31 14.45
N VAL A 34 10.86 6.59 13.53
CA VAL A 34 10.90 6.87 12.09
C VAL A 34 9.49 6.94 11.52
N PHE A 35 9.21 7.96 10.71
CA PHE A 35 7.97 8.06 9.95
C PHE A 35 7.97 7.04 8.78
N ALA A 36 7.08 6.05 8.83
CA ALA A 36 7.04 4.95 7.86
C ALA A 36 5.96 5.07 6.77
N ALA A 37 4.86 5.76 7.02
CA ALA A 37 3.80 6.09 6.04
C ALA A 37 2.68 6.87 6.73
N CYS A 38 1.86 7.58 5.96
CA CYS A 38 0.54 8.04 6.40
C CYS A 38 -0.54 7.27 5.65
N VAL A 39 -1.59 6.86 6.37
CA VAL A 39 -2.79 6.27 5.79
C VAL A 39 -3.95 7.22 6.04
N THR A 40 -4.38 7.93 5.00
CA THR A 40 -5.59 8.76 5.08
C THR A 40 -6.81 7.87 5.02
N MET A 41 -7.85 8.19 5.81
CA MET A 41 -9.07 7.41 5.92
C MET A 41 -10.30 8.31 5.91
N GLY A 42 -11.38 7.85 5.29
CA GLY A 42 -12.64 8.58 5.24
C GLY A 42 -13.75 7.79 4.55
N TYR A 43 -14.97 8.30 4.57
CA TYR A 43 -16.10 7.70 3.88
C TYR A 43 -16.09 8.12 2.40
N PRO A 44 -15.98 7.18 1.45
CA PRO A 44 -16.04 7.43 0.01
C PRO A 44 -17.28 8.23 -0.40
N THR A 45 -17.08 9.33 -1.15
CA THR A 45 -18.18 10.04 -1.84
C THR A 45 -18.37 9.57 -3.28
N GLY A 46 -17.52 8.66 -3.77
CA GLY A 46 -17.57 8.11 -5.12
C GLY A 46 -17.04 6.68 -5.19
N ARG A 47 -16.99 6.13 -6.41
CA ARG A 47 -16.43 4.81 -6.72
C ARG A 47 -15.14 4.97 -7.51
N TRP A 48 -14.03 4.49 -6.95
CA TRP A 48 -12.75 4.38 -7.65
C TRP A 48 -12.58 2.96 -8.18
N GLY A 49 -12.17 2.83 -9.44
CA GLY A 49 -11.94 1.55 -10.08
C GLY A 49 -10.73 0.79 -9.52
N VAL A 50 -10.64 -0.50 -9.84
CA VAL A 50 -9.48 -1.32 -9.51
C VAL A 50 -8.33 -0.94 -10.46
N ALA A 51 -7.26 -0.36 -9.92
CA ALA A 51 -6.06 -0.07 -10.71
C ALA A 51 -5.48 -1.37 -11.32
N PRO A 52 -4.91 -1.33 -12.54
CA PRO A 52 -4.33 -2.51 -13.16
C PRO A 52 -3.18 -3.09 -12.30
N ARG A 53 -2.92 -4.38 -12.46
CA ARG A 53 -1.81 -5.10 -11.82
C ARG A 53 -1.05 -5.88 -12.88
N ARG A 54 0.24 -6.07 -12.65
CA ARG A 54 1.03 -7.04 -13.43
C ARG A 54 0.45 -8.44 -13.24
N PRO A 55 0.42 -9.29 -14.28
CA PRO A 55 -0.02 -10.67 -14.16
C PRO A 55 0.69 -11.41 -13.01
N ALA A 56 -0.06 -12.21 -12.24
CA ALA A 56 0.46 -12.81 -11.00
C ALA A 56 1.67 -13.72 -11.25
N HIS A 57 1.70 -14.41 -12.40
CA HIS A 57 2.78 -15.32 -12.79
C HIS A 57 4.10 -14.61 -13.12
N GLU A 58 4.10 -13.29 -13.39
CA GLU A 58 5.32 -12.51 -13.62
C GLU A 58 5.98 -11.99 -12.33
N VAL A 59 5.24 -12.02 -11.22
CA VAL A 59 5.66 -11.45 -9.92
C VAL A 59 5.67 -12.49 -8.80
N SER A 60 5.39 -13.75 -9.12
CA SER A 60 5.38 -14.88 -8.18
C SER A 60 6.43 -15.90 -8.60
N TYR A 61 7.17 -16.42 -7.64
CA TYR A 61 8.21 -17.41 -7.87
C TYR A 61 8.01 -18.63 -6.99
N ARG A 62 8.23 -19.83 -7.53
CA ARG A 62 8.05 -21.09 -6.78
C ARG A 62 9.39 -21.66 -6.35
N ASN A 63 9.50 -21.97 -5.05
CA ASN A 63 10.68 -22.54 -4.37
C ASN A 63 11.94 -21.66 -4.35
N ARG A 64 12.23 -20.89 -5.41
CA ARG A 64 13.43 -20.04 -5.52
C ARG A 64 13.10 -18.72 -6.21
N TRP A 65 13.83 -17.67 -5.87
CA TRP A 65 13.70 -16.36 -6.52
C TRP A 65 14.02 -16.47 -8.01
N GLY A 66 13.20 -15.84 -8.86
CA GLY A 66 13.37 -15.87 -10.31
C GLY A 66 12.80 -17.11 -11.01
N GLU A 67 12.50 -18.20 -10.29
CA GLU A 67 11.98 -19.43 -10.89
C GLU A 67 10.48 -19.35 -11.20
N PRO A 68 10.02 -19.81 -12.39
CA PRO A 68 8.62 -19.75 -12.77
C PRO A 68 7.68 -20.41 -11.75
N VAL A 69 6.51 -19.80 -11.53
CA VAL A 69 5.48 -20.36 -10.64
C VAL A 69 4.90 -21.70 -11.15
N GLY A 70 5.04 -21.98 -12.45
CA GLY A 70 4.65 -23.23 -13.11
C GLY A 70 3.26 -23.22 -13.76
N PHE A 71 2.63 -22.04 -13.87
CA PHE A 71 1.39 -21.81 -14.60
C PHE A 71 1.28 -20.32 -15.00
N GLU A 72 0.45 -20.02 -15.99
CA GLU A 72 0.18 -18.65 -16.44
C GLU A 72 -1.18 -18.16 -15.91
N ILE A 73 -1.21 -16.91 -15.44
CA ILE A 73 -2.44 -16.20 -15.02
C ILE A 73 -2.45 -14.85 -15.74
N PRO A 74 -2.99 -14.76 -16.96
CA PRO A 74 -2.92 -13.53 -17.77
C PRO A 74 -3.91 -12.45 -17.31
N GLN A 75 -4.92 -12.79 -16.51
CA GLN A 75 -5.94 -11.86 -16.02
C GLN A 75 -6.24 -12.06 -14.53
N PRO A 76 -6.65 -11.00 -13.80
CA PRO A 76 -7.10 -11.14 -12.42
C PRO A 76 -8.32 -12.06 -12.29
N LEU A 77 -8.38 -12.83 -11.21
CA LEU A 77 -9.52 -13.72 -10.91
C LEU A 77 -10.67 -13.01 -10.17
N PHE A 78 -10.51 -11.72 -9.86
CA PHE A 78 -11.53 -10.92 -9.18
C PHE A 78 -12.27 -10.03 -10.21
N PRO A 79 -13.61 -9.88 -10.11
CA PRO A 79 -14.33 -8.95 -10.96
C PRO A 79 -13.87 -7.51 -10.66
N GLY A 80 -13.70 -6.72 -11.73
CA GLY A 80 -13.36 -5.29 -11.65
C GLY A 80 -14.52 -4.42 -11.21
#